data_AF-A0A974ND98-F1
#
_entry.id   AF-A0A974ND98-F1
#
_cell.length_a   1.000
_cell.length_b   1.000
_cell.length_c   1.000
_cell.angle_alpha   90.00
_cell.angle_beta   90.00
_cell.angle_gamma   90.00
#
_symmetry.space_group_name_H-M   'P 1'
#
loop_
_entity.id
_entity.type
_entity.pdbx_description
1 polymer ?
#
loop_
_entity_poly.entity_id
_entity_poly.type
_entity_poly.pdbx_seq_one_letter_code
_entity_poly.pdbx_strand_id
1 'polypeptide(L)'
;MKKLSRIFAVCFLLVGCISKVTITPDKLPEAKLEQPYYAKIEIKGGSGPVSAGGLSYSITPIDSGIELDVCDPEDKTFFTYNCFIVKGIPKILHNITLTIKGDMVGTMYMGSSEFDKTYVIKVKDAD
;
A
#
# COMPACT_ATOMS: atom_id res chain seq x y z
N MET A 1 -8.51 -37.43 -49.87
CA MET A 1 -7.76 -38.05 -48.76
C MET A 1 -7.02 -36.97 -47.97
N LYS A 2 -7.40 -36.82 -46.70
CA LYS A 2 -6.62 -36.32 -45.55
C LYS A 2 -5.53 -35.27 -45.82
N LYS A 3 -5.75 -34.03 -45.37
CA LYS A 3 -4.94 -33.29 -44.35
C LYS A 3 -5.88 -32.20 -43.78
N LEU A 4 -6.58 -32.40 -42.66
CA LEU A 4 -6.04 -32.24 -41.29
C LEU A 4 -4.96 -31.14 -41.28
N SER A 5 -5.11 -29.99 -40.67
CA SER A 5 -5.68 -29.78 -39.36
C SER A 5 -5.83 -28.27 -39.16
N ARG A 6 -7.02 -27.88 -38.73
CA ARG A 6 -7.31 -26.74 -37.86
C ARG A 6 -6.06 -26.13 -37.20
N ILE A 7 -5.43 -25.12 -37.81
CA ILE A 7 -4.69 -24.11 -37.06
C ILE A 7 -5.72 -23.06 -36.67
N PHE A 8 -6.59 -23.53 -35.78
CA PHE A 8 -7.57 -22.78 -35.05
C PHE A 8 -6.79 -21.90 -34.08
N ALA A 9 -6.88 -20.59 -34.25
CA ALA A 9 -6.80 -19.57 -33.20
C ALA A 9 -6.12 -20.02 -31.88
N VAL A 10 -4.78 -20.07 -31.83
CA VAL A 10 -4.02 -20.15 -30.58
C VAL A 10 -2.98 -19.02 -30.58
N CYS A 11 -3.44 -17.77 -30.58
CA CYS A 11 -2.57 -16.61 -30.34
C CYS A 11 -3.21 -15.56 -29.41
N PHE A 12 -4.32 -15.86 -28.73
CA PHE A 12 -5.09 -14.85 -28.00
C PHE A 12 -5.26 -15.10 -26.49
N LEU A 13 -4.47 -15.97 -25.86
CA LEU A 13 -4.66 -16.31 -24.44
C LEU A 13 -3.42 -16.06 -23.55
N LEU A 14 -2.44 -15.30 -24.02
CA LEU A 14 -1.47 -14.65 -23.12
C LEU A 14 -1.99 -13.26 -22.77
N VAL A 15 -3.19 -13.18 -22.20
CA VAL A 15 -3.56 -11.99 -21.42
C VAL A 15 -2.73 -12.11 -20.14
N GLY A 16 -1.53 -11.52 -20.17
CA GLY A 16 -0.70 -11.43 -18.98
C GLY A 16 -1.54 -10.86 -17.85
N CYS A 17 -1.58 -11.57 -16.71
CA CYS A 17 -2.32 -11.14 -15.55
C CYS A 17 -1.65 -9.86 -15.03
N ILE A 18 -2.16 -8.69 -15.43
CA ILE A 18 -1.70 -7.40 -14.90
C ILE A 18 -2.09 -7.38 -13.43
N SER A 19 -1.11 -7.54 -12.54
CA SER A 19 -1.35 -7.46 -11.11
C SER A 19 -1.68 -6.02 -10.76
N LYS A 20 -2.91 -5.74 -10.30
CA LYS A 20 -3.31 -4.41 -9.85
C LYS A 20 -2.69 -4.12 -8.48
N VAL A 21 -2.25 -2.90 -8.25
CA VAL A 21 -1.84 -2.47 -6.90
C VAL A 21 -3.03 -2.61 -5.94
N THR A 22 -2.79 -3.32 -4.85
CA THR A 22 -3.76 -3.60 -3.80
C THR A 22 -3.17 -3.17 -2.47
N ILE A 23 -3.94 -2.39 -1.70
CA ILE A 23 -3.53 -1.87 -0.39
C ILE A 23 -4.50 -2.41 0.66
N THR A 24 -3.98 -3.11 1.66
CA THR A 24 -4.77 -3.73 2.73
C THR A 24 -4.28 -3.26 4.11
N PRO A 25 -5.18 -2.98 5.06
CA PRO A 25 -6.63 -3.05 4.95
C PRO A 25 -7.21 -1.85 4.18
N ASP A 26 -8.48 -1.95 3.78
CA ASP A 26 -9.18 -0.84 3.12
C ASP A 26 -9.47 0.33 4.06
N LYS A 27 -9.63 0.05 5.35
CA LYS A 27 -9.86 1.02 6.43
C LYS A 27 -8.98 0.66 7.61
N LEU A 28 -8.49 1.69 8.31
CA LEU A 28 -7.78 1.52 9.55
C LEU A 28 -8.76 1.45 10.74
N PRO A 29 -8.40 0.75 11.82
CA PRO A 29 -9.21 0.71 13.03
C PRO A 29 -9.37 2.10 13.64
N GLU A 30 -10.39 2.27 14.46
CA GLU A 30 -10.55 3.49 15.27
C GLU A 30 -9.48 3.54 16.35
N ALA A 31 -9.03 4.74 16.69
CA ALA A 31 -8.09 4.98 17.78
C ALA A 31 -8.82 5.51 19.02
N LYS A 32 -8.20 5.35 20.19
CA LYS A 32 -8.69 5.94 21.45
C LYS A 32 -7.72 7.02 21.91
N LEU A 33 -8.26 8.13 22.38
CA LEU A 33 -7.49 9.26 22.91
C LEU A 33 -6.56 8.77 24.04
N GLU A 34 -5.31 9.21 24.02
CA GLU A 34 -4.28 8.87 25.01
C GLU A 34 -3.96 7.37 25.18
N GLN A 35 -4.43 6.51 24.26
CA GLN A 35 -4.11 5.08 24.26
C GLN A 35 -3.17 4.69 23.12
N PRO A 36 -2.31 3.67 23.31
CA PRO A 36 -1.48 3.16 22.24
C PRO A 36 -2.32 2.71 21.03
N TYR A 37 -1.91 3.17 19.85
CA TYR A 37 -2.50 2.80 18.57
C TYR A 37 -1.49 2.01 17.74
N TYR A 38 -1.98 0.99 17.03
CA TYR A 38 -1.19 0.17 16.13
C TYR A 38 -2.07 -0.37 15.00
N ALA A 39 -1.64 -0.18 13.75
CA ALA A 39 -2.26 -0.80 12.60
C ALA A 39 -1.21 -1.08 11.51
N LYS A 40 -1.36 -2.21 10.82
CA LYS A 40 -0.49 -2.62 9.73
C LYS A 40 -1.12 -2.27 8.38
N ILE A 41 -0.33 -1.75 7.45
CA ILE A 41 -0.70 -1.55 6.05
C ILE A 41 0.25 -2.39 5.20
N GLU A 42 -0.31 -3.19 4.30
CA GLU A 42 0.43 -3.96 3.30
C GLU A 42 0.05 -3.49 1.91
N ILE A 43 1.05 -3.28 1.06
CA ILE A 43 0.88 -2.93 -0.34
C ILE A 43 1.43 -4.07 -1.19
N LYS A 44 0.62 -4.60 -2.10
CA LYS A 44 0.94 -5.76 -2.94
C LYS A 44 0.49 -5.54 -4.39
N GLY A 45 0.99 -6.39 -5.28
CA GLY A 45 0.65 -6.36 -6.70
C GLY A 45 1.32 -5.22 -7.45
N GLY A 46 0.78 -4.80 -8.59
CA GLY A 46 1.44 -3.84 -9.47
C GLY A 46 2.57 -4.46 -10.28
N SER A 47 3.56 -3.64 -10.62
CA SER A 47 4.74 -4.03 -11.39
C SER A 47 5.89 -4.61 -10.56
N GLY A 48 5.81 -4.54 -9.23
CA GLY A 48 6.91 -4.89 -8.32
C GLY A 48 6.67 -4.38 -6.91
N PRO A 49 7.71 -4.37 -6.05
CA PRO A 49 7.61 -3.78 -4.72
C PRO A 49 7.57 -2.24 -4.78
N VAL A 50 7.11 -1.58 -3.71
CA VAL A 50 7.06 -0.11 -3.64
C VAL A 50 8.47 0.47 -3.68
N SER A 51 8.70 1.42 -4.58
CA SER A 51 9.93 2.20 -4.69
C SER A 51 10.09 3.14 -3.50
N ALA A 52 11.20 3.05 -2.75
CA ALA A 52 11.48 4.03 -1.69
C ALA A 52 11.63 5.46 -2.24
N GLY A 53 12.15 5.60 -3.47
CA GLY A 53 12.42 6.91 -4.06
C GLY A 53 11.17 7.72 -4.42
N GLY A 54 10.04 7.04 -4.66
CA GLY A 54 8.75 7.70 -4.93
C GLY A 54 7.74 7.60 -3.80
N LEU A 55 8.08 6.93 -2.69
CA LEU A 55 7.22 6.88 -1.52
C LEU A 55 7.14 8.25 -0.85
N SER A 56 5.91 8.72 -0.64
CA SER A 56 5.61 9.91 0.15
C SER A 56 4.39 9.68 1.03
N TYR A 57 4.36 10.30 2.20
CA TYR A 57 3.19 10.25 3.07
C TYR A 57 2.97 11.58 3.79
N SER A 58 1.74 11.81 4.22
CA SER A 58 1.37 12.93 5.08
C SER A 58 0.38 12.49 6.14
N ILE A 59 0.53 13.03 7.34
CA ILE A 59 -0.38 12.84 8.47
C ILE A 59 -0.92 14.23 8.85
N THR A 60 -2.24 14.35 8.97
CA THR A 60 -2.90 15.60 9.33
C THR A 60 -3.93 15.36 10.43
N PRO A 61 -3.87 16.13 11.53
CA PRO A 61 -2.88 17.17 11.82
C PRO A 61 -1.53 16.56 12.28
N ILE A 62 -0.46 17.35 12.14
CA ILE A 62 0.92 16.90 12.36
C ILE A 62 1.22 16.56 13.83
N ASP A 63 0.49 17.19 14.75
CA ASP A 63 0.57 17.02 16.20
C ASP A 63 -0.37 15.93 16.74
N SER A 64 -0.97 15.14 15.85
CA SER A 64 -1.91 14.07 16.22
C SER A 64 -1.33 12.98 17.12
N GLY A 65 0.01 12.83 17.16
CA GLY A 65 0.70 11.79 17.92
C GLY A 65 0.73 10.42 17.23
N ILE A 66 0.32 10.36 15.96
CA ILE A 66 0.41 9.19 15.10
C ILE A 66 1.56 9.36 14.11
N GLU A 67 2.30 8.28 13.88
CA GLU A 67 3.45 8.20 12.99
C GLU A 67 3.30 6.99 12.04
N LEU A 68 4.01 7.04 10.92
CA LEU A 68 4.10 5.96 9.94
C LEU A 68 5.54 5.45 9.88
N ASP A 69 5.71 4.17 10.14
CA ASP A 69 6.98 3.45 10.05
C ASP A 69 6.93 2.33 9.01
N VAL A 70 8.10 1.83 8.63
CA VAL A 70 8.26 0.60 7.85
C VAL A 70 8.37 -0.62 8.78
N CYS A 71 7.80 -1.75 8.38
CA CYS A 71 7.77 -2.95 9.24
C CYS A 71 9.15 -3.49 9.58
N ASP A 72 10.02 -3.62 8.57
CA ASP A 72 11.36 -4.20 8.70
C ASP A 72 12.42 -3.17 8.24
N PRO A 73 12.85 -2.25 9.11
CA PRO A 73 13.83 -1.21 8.77
C PRO A 73 15.25 -1.77 8.54
N GLU A 74 15.50 -3.02 8.97
CA GLU A 74 16.79 -3.69 8.83
C GLU A 74 16.97 -4.35 7.46
N ASP A 75 15.88 -4.61 6.72
CA ASP A 75 15.93 -5.12 5.35
C ASP A 75 16.20 -3.97 4.36
N LYS A 76 17.38 -3.37 4.49
CA LYS A 76 17.88 -2.29 3.64
C LYS A 76 18.31 -2.76 2.25
N THR A 77 18.13 -4.05 1.95
CA THR A 77 18.83 -4.69 0.83
C THR A 77 18.37 -4.17 -0.53
N PHE A 78 17.18 -3.55 -0.65
CA PHE A 78 16.65 -3.11 -1.95
C PHE A 78 15.89 -1.78 -2.00
N PHE A 79 15.90 -0.94 -0.95
CA PHE A 79 15.14 0.34 -0.95
C PHE A 79 13.67 0.17 -1.38
N THR A 80 13.02 -0.89 -0.91
CA THR A 80 11.64 -1.19 -1.28
C THR A 80 10.78 -1.57 -0.08
N TYR A 81 9.55 -1.06 0.00
CA TYR A 81 8.72 -1.16 1.20
C TYR A 81 7.29 -1.60 0.92
N ASN A 82 6.95 -2.86 1.18
CA ASN A 82 5.58 -3.34 0.98
C ASN A 82 4.75 -3.34 2.27
N CYS A 83 5.35 -2.94 3.39
CA CYS A 83 4.78 -3.09 4.72
C CYS A 83 5.05 -1.86 5.57
N PHE A 84 3.97 -1.27 6.08
CA PHE A 84 4.00 -0.10 6.95
C PHE A 84 3.24 -0.35 8.24
N ILE A 85 3.67 0.35 9.29
CA ILE A 85 3.05 0.36 10.61
C ILE A 85 2.62 1.78 10.92
N VAL A 86 1.34 1.99 11.13
CA VAL A 86 0.80 3.21 11.72
C VAL A 86 0.74 3.01 13.21
N LYS A 87 1.45 3.82 13.98
CA LYS A 87 1.51 3.67 15.45
C LYS A 87 1.62 5.01 16.15
N GLY A 88 1.43 5.00 17.46
CA GLY A 88 1.62 6.19 18.30
C GLY A 88 0.58 6.26 19.41
N ILE A 89 0.40 7.45 19.97
CA ILE A 89 -0.61 7.73 21.01
C ILE A 89 -1.38 8.96 20.53
N PRO A 90 -2.67 8.83 20.14
CA PRO A 90 -3.48 9.97 19.71
C PRO A 90 -3.57 11.04 20.79
N LYS A 91 -3.27 12.28 20.43
CA LYS A 91 -3.26 13.44 21.34
C LYS A 91 -4.48 14.35 21.21
N ILE A 92 -5.31 14.12 20.19
CA ILE A 92 -6.44 14.98 19.85
C ILE A 92 -7.68 14.15 19.55
N LEU A 93 -8.86 14.64 19.95
CA LEU A 93 -10.15 13.98 19.74
C LEU A 93 -10.76 14.31 18.35
N HIS A 94 -9.92 14.32 17.32
CA HIS A 94 -10.29 14.71 15.96
C HIS A 94 -9.90 13.61 14.99
N ASN A 95 -10.54 13.57 13.81
CA ASN A 95 -10.14 12.62 12.76
C ASN A 95 -8.71 12.90 12.29
N ILE A 96 -7.89 11.87 12.25
CA ILE A 96 -6.53 11.92 11.73
C ILE A 96 -6.54 11.37 10.30
N THR A 97 -6.02 12.15 9.36
CA THR A 97 -5.93 11.77 7.95
C THR A 97 -4.51 11.35 7.64
N LEU A 98 -4.33 10.13 7.13
CA LEU A 98 -3.07 9.60 6.64
C LEU A 98 -3.18 9.39 5.13
N THR A 99 -2.37 10.08 4.34
CA THR A 99 -2.26 9.82 2.91
C THR A 99 -0.90 9.20 2.62
N ILE A 100 -0.89 8.09 1.88
CA ILE A 100 0.33 7.42 1.40
C ILE A 100 0.25 7.33 -0.12
N LYS A 101 1.29 7.82 -0.79
CA LYS A 101 1.42 7.80 -2.25
C LYS A 101 2.76 7.23 -2.65
N GLY A 102 2.82 6.66 -3.83
CA GLY A 102 4.10 6.28 -4.43
C GLY A 102 3.91 5.41 -5.64
N ASP A 103 5.02 4.81 -6.06
CA ASP A 103 5.08 3.99 -7.24
C ASP A 103 5.77 2.65 -6.97
N MET A 104 5.42 1.66 -7.77
CA MET A 104 6.03 0.33 -7.76
C MET A 104 7.24 0.32 -8.68
N VAL A 105 8.29 -0.38 -8.28
CA VAL A 105 9.43 -0.65 -9.18
C VAL A 105 8.90 -1.36 -10.44
N GLY A 106 9.15 -0.74 -11.60
CA GLY A 106 8.79 -1.30 -12.90
C GLY A 106 9.77 -2.37 -13.36
N THR A 107 9.34 -3.20 -14.31
CA THR A 107 10.21 -4.13 -15.03
C THR A 107 10.29 -3.74 -16.51
N MET A 108 11.18 -4.37 -17.28
CA MET A 108 11.25 -4.15 -18.74
C MET A 108 9.96 -4.49 -19.49
N TYR A 109 9.05 -5.26 -18.87
CA TYR A 109 7.80 -5.72 -19.47
C TYR A 109 6.55 -5.02 -18.90
N MET A 110 6.68 -4.38 -17.73
CA MET A 110 5.61 -3.66 -17.05
C MET A 110 6.14 -2.33 -16.53
N GLY A 111 5.60 -1.22 -17.04
CA GLY A 111 5.90 0.11 -16.52
C GLY A 111 5.57 0.24 -15.02
N SER A 112 6.13 1.25 -14.38
CA SER A 112 5.84 1.55 -12.98
C SER A 112 4.34 1.76 -12.76
N SER A 113 3.81 1.20 -11.67
CA SER A 113 2.42 1.34 -11.27
C SER A 113 2.32 2.27 -10.06
N GLU A 114 1.46 3.28 -10.11
CA GLU A 114 1.29 4.25 -9.04
C GLU A 114 0.15 3.87 -8.08
N PHE A 115 0.21 4.41 -6.86
CA PHE A 115 -0.89 4.36 -5.90
C PHE A 115 -1.01 5.65 -5.10
N ASP A 116 -2.25 5.94 -4.70
CA ASP A 116 -2.61 7.05 -3.81
C ASP A 116 -3.74 6.56 -2.90
N LYS A 117 -3.49 6.49 -1.59
CA LYS A 117 -4.45 6.01 -0.61
C LYS A 117 -4.52 6.97 0.56
N THR A 118 -5.74 7.43 0.83
CA THR A 118 -6.07 8.20 2.03
C THR A 118 -6.87 7.35 3.01
N TYR A 119 -6.41 7.33 4.26
CA TYR A 119 -7.09 6.75 5.41
C TYR A 119 -7.58 7.85 6.33
N VAL A 120 -8.74 7.61 6.96
CA VAL A 120 -9.27 8.43 8.03
C VAL A 120 -9.34 7.58 9.29
N ILE A 121 -8.50 7.89 10.26
CA ILE A 121 -8.48 7.27 11.59
C ILE A 121 -9.39 8.11 12.48
N LYS A 122 -10.51 7.54 12.90
CA LYS A 122 -11.42 8.20 13.84
C LYS A 122 -10.88 8.01 15.25
N VAL A 123 -10.74 9.11 15.99
CA VAL A 123 -10.34 9.08 17.40
C VAL A 123 -11.59 9.20 18.27
N LYS A 124 -11.73 8.31 19.24
CA LYS A 124 -12.79 8.31 20.26
C LYS A 124 -12.20 8.53 21.64
N ASP A 125 -13.02 8.90 22.60
CA ASP A 125 -12.62 8.96 23.99
C ASP A 125 -12.15 7.58 24.48
N ALA A 126 -11.26 7.59 25.49
CA ALA A 126 -10.97 6.40 26.26
C ALA A 126 -12.21 6.02 27.07
N ASP A 127 -12.60 4.74 27.04
CA ASP A 127 -13.67 4.21 27.89
C ASP A 127 -13.29 4.26 29.38
#